data_AF-A0A9E5LWX3-F1
#
_entry.id   AF-A0A9E5LWX3-F1
#
_cell.length_a   1.000
_cell.length_b   1.000
_cell.length_c   1.000
_cell.angle_alpha   90.00
_cell.angle_beta   90.00
_cell.angle_gamma   90.00
#
_symmetry.space_group_name_H-M   'P 1'
#
loop_
_entity.id
_entity.type
_entity.pdbx_description
1 polymer ?
#
loop_
_entity_poly.entity_id
_entity_poly.type
_entity_poly.pdbx_seq_one_letter_code
_entity_poly.pdbx_strand_id
1 'polypeptide(L)'
;MKIHPLSKPLLLLIALACIGMLAVGLYLQLKLEMLPCPLCILQRYAFAAVGLIALLTVALPAPLVRIGAVLTSVAALCGAGIAIRHLWVKAHPSVSCGIDPLETSLNE
;
A
#
# COMPACT_ATOMS: atom_id res chain seq x y z
N MET A 1 -21.33 14.76 10.63
CA MET A 1 -20.56 14.20 9.50
C MET A 1 -21.51 13.40 8.60
N LYS A 2 -22.14 14.06 7.61
CA LYS A 2 -23.09 13.44 6.68
C LYS A 2 -22.28 12.68 5.62
N ILE A 3 -22.20 11.37 5.76
CA ILE A 3 -21.54 10.49 4.79
C ILE A 3 -22.53 10.33 3.63
N HIS A 4 -22.29 11.02 2.51
CA HIS A 4 -23.08 10.87 1.29
C HIS A 4 -23.08 9.41 0.79
N PRO A 5 -24.08 8.98 0.00
CA PRO A 5 -24.21 7.62 -0.60
C PRO A 5 -23.06 7.19 -1.53
N LEU A 6 -21.95 7.93 -1.55
CA LEU A 6 -20.76 7.77 -2.38
C LEU A 6 -19.72 6.79 -1.79
N SER A 7 -20.09 5.95 -0.82
CA SER A 7 -19.12 5.11 -0.09
C SER A 7 -18.58 3.93 -0.90
N LYS A 8 -19.45 3.25 -1.65
CA LYS A 8 -19.09 2.08 -2.47
C LYS A 8 -18.23 2.42 -3.70
N PRO A 9 -18.58 3.44 -4.54
CA PRO A 9 -17.73 3.79 -5.68
C PRO A 9 -16.36 4.31 -5.25
N LEU A 10 -16.27 5.00 -4.11
CA LEU A 10 -14.99 5.46 -3.57
C LEU A 10 -14.11 4.28 -3.14
N LEU A 11 -14.67 3.27 -2.45
CA LEU A 11 -13.91 2.06 -2.09
C LEU A 11 -13.41 1.30 -3.32
N LEU A 12 -14.22 1.23 -4.39
CA LEU A 12 -13.81 0.63 -5.65
C LEU A 12 -12.66 1.41 -6.31
N LEU A 13 -12.73 2.74 -6.32
CA LEU A 13 -11.63 3.59 -6.81
C LEU A 13 -10.34 3.37 -6.01
N ILE A 14 -10.44 3.28 -4.68
CA ILE A 14 -9.28 3.00 -3.81
C ILE A 14 -8.69 1.63 -4.12
N ALA A 15 -9.52 0.59 -4.25
CA ALA A 15 -9.08 -0.75 -4.61
C ALA A 15 -8.40 -0.77 -5.99
N LEU A 16 -8.98 -0.10 -6.99
CA LEU A 16 -8.42 0.00 -8.34
C LEU A 16 -7.07 0.75 -8.33
N ALA A 17 -6.96 1.84 -7.57
CA ALA A 17 -5.73 2.59 -7.41
C ALA A 17 -4.62 1.76 -6.76
N CYS A 18 -4.94 0.99 -5.71
CA CYS A 18 -4.00 0.06 -5.07
C CYS A 18 -3.49 -1.00 -6.05
N ILE A 19 -4.40 -1.63 -6.79
CA ILE A 19 -4.05 -2.64 -7.82
C ILE A 19 -3.16 -2.02 -8.90
N GLY A 20 -3.49 -0.81 -9.37
CA GLY A 20 -2.69 -0.08 -10.35
C GLY A 20 -1.27 0.19 -9.86
N MET A 21 -1.10 0.68 -8.63
CA MET A 21 0.22 0.90 -8.03
C MET A 21 1.03 -0.39 -7.86
N LEU A 22 0.38 -1.49 -7.48
CA LEU A 22 1.03 -2.80 -7.40
C LEU A 22 1.48 -3.29 -8.77
N ALA A 23 0.66 -3.13 -9.80
CA ALA A 23 0.98 -3.51 -11.18
C ALA A 23 2.17 -2.71 -11.72
N VAL A 24 2.21 -1.39 -11.47
CA VAL A 24 3.36 -0.54 -11.83
C VAL A 24 4.63 -1.01 -11.13
N GLY A 25 4.54 -1.34 -9.84
CA GLY A 25 5.67 -1.90 -9.11
C GLY A 25 6.16 -3.21 -9.73
N LEU A 26 5.25 -4.14 -10.02
CA LEU A 26 5.61 -5.44 -10.61
C LEU A 26 6.23 -5.26 -11.99
N TYR A 27 5.72 -4.33 -12.79
CA TYR A 27 6.29 -3.97 -14.08
C TYR A 27 7.73 -3.49 -13.96
N LEU A 28 8.01 -2.56 -13.03
CA LEU A 28 9.37 -2.07 -12.80
C LEU A 28 10.33 -3.20 -12.39
N GLN A 29 9.86 -4.16 -11.60
CA GLN A 29 10.68 -5.28 -11.16
C GLN A 29 10.92 -6.32 -12.27
N LEU A 30 9.89 -6.66 -13.04
CA LEU A 30 9.96 -7.71 -14.08
C LEU A 30 10.56 -7.22 -15.40
N LYS A 31 10.44 -5.92 -15.72
CA LYS A 31 10.90 -5.35 -16.98
C LYS A 31 12.16 -4.51 -16.88
N LEU A 32 12.36 -3.82 -15.76
CA LEU A 32 13.54 -2.98 -15.55
C LEU A 32 14.56 -3.63 -14.61
N GLU A 33 14.29 -4.85 -14.13
CA GLU A 33 15.20 -5.66 -13.30
C GLU A 33 15.79 -4.89 -12.10
N MET A 34 15.03 -3.90 -11.60
CA MET A 34 15.48 -3.07 -10.48
C MET A 34 15.35 -3.84 -9.18
N LEU A 35 16.40 -3.82 -8.36
CA LEU A 35 16.38 -4.40 -7.03
C LEU A 35 15.32 -3.70 -6.16
N PRO A 36 14.39 -4.45 -5.56
CA PRO A 36 13.39 -3.86 -4.69
C PRO A 36 13.99 -3.58 -3.30
N CYS A 37 13.86 -2.33 -2.84
CA CYS A 37 14.19 -1.96 -1.47
C CYS A 37 13.20 -2.61 -0.46
N PRO A 38 13.66 -3.02 0.74
CA PRO A 38 12.83 -3.67 1.76
C PRO A 38 11.62 -2.80 2.19
N LEU A 39 11.81 -1.49 2.32
CA LEU A 39 10.72 -0.56 2.63
C LEU A 39 9.66 -0.50 1.51
N CYS A 40 10.10 -0.62 0.25
CA CYS A 40 9.23 -0.62 -0.92
C CYS A 40 8.34 -1.88 -0.97
N ILE A 41 8.89 -3.03 -0.59
CA ILE A 41 8.14 -4.28 -0.45
C ILE A 41 7.09 -4.15 0.66
N LEU A 42 7.47 -3.58 1.80
CA LEU A 42 6.57 -3.34 2.94
C LEU A 42 5.38 -2.44 2.53
N GLN A 43 5.66 -1.42 1.71
CA GLN A 43 4.62 -0.55 1.15
C GLN A 43 3.68 -1.29 0.19
N ARG A 44 4.18 -2.23 -0.62
CA ARG A 44 3.33 -3.08 -1.47
C ARG A 44 2.39 -3.96 -0.64
N TYR A 45 2.88 -4.59 0.43
CA TYR A 45 2.02 -5.38 1.30
C TYR A 45 0.93 -4.53 1.96
N ALA A 46 1.25 -3.29 2.35
CA ALA A 46 0.27 -2.37 2.88
C ALA A 46 -0.82 -2.03 1.84
N PHE A 47 -0.45 -1.70 0.60
CA PHE A 47 -1.44 -1.44 -0.46
C PHE A 47 -2.28 -2.67 -0.81
N ALA A 48 -1.67 -3.86 -0.82
CA ALA A 48 -2.40 -5.11 -1.04
C ALA A 48 -3.45 -5.35 0.06
N ALA A 49 -3.06 -5.15 1.33
CA ALA A 49 -3.99 -5.26 2.46
C ALA A 49 -5.13 -4.24 2.36
N VAL A 50 -4.84 -2.97 2.07
CA VAL A 50 -5.86 -1.91 1.90
C VAL A 50 -6.82 -2.26 0.75
N GLY A 51 -6.29 -2.67 -0.40
CA GLY A 51 -7.10 -3.06 -1.56
C GLY A 51 -8.01 -4.26 -1.27
N LEU A 52 -7.51 -5.26 -0.52
CA LEU A 52 -8.29 -6.43 -0.13
C LEU A 52 -9.41 -6.07 0.85
N ILE A 53 -9.10 -5.26 1.88
CA ILE A 53 -10.10 -4.80 2.86
C ILE A 53 -11.17 -3.95 2.16
N ALA A 54 -10.78 -3.10 1.21
CA ALA A 54 -11.71 -2.31 0.42
C ALA A 54 -12.63 -3.19 -0.45
N LEU A 55 -12.09 -4.19 -1.15
CA LEU A 55 -12.90 -5.14 -1.94
C LEU A 55 -13.89 -5.92 -1.08
N LEU A 56 -13.42 -6.44 0.07
CA LEU A 56 -14.29 -7.16 1.01
C LEU A 56 -15.41 -6.25 1.54
N THR A 57 -15.08 -5.01 1.88
CA THR A 57 -16.06 -4.02 2.38
C THR A 57 -17.13 -3.68 1.34
N VAL A 58 -16.82 -3.70 0.04
CA VAL A 58 -17.80 -3.50 -1.03
C VAL A 58 -18.82 -4.65 -1.10
N ALA A 59 -18.39 -5.88 -0.79
CA ALA A 59 -19.25 -7.07 -0.79
C ALA A 59 -20.13 -7.21 0.46
N LEU A 60 -19.87 -6.43 1.51
CA LEU A 60 -20.60 -6.48 2.79
C LEU A 60 -21.96 -5.72 2.74
N PRO A 61 -22.96 -6.14 3.54
CA PRO A 61 -24.28 -5.50 3.60
C PRO A 61 -24.20 -4.08 4.20
N ALA A 62 -25.15 -3.22 3.83
CA ALA A 62 -25.18 -1.78 4.14
C ALA A 62 -24.78 -1.36 5.59
N PRO A 63 -25.21 -2.05 6.66
CA PRO A 63 -24.81 -1.67 8.02
C PRO A 63 -23.31 -1.91 8.32
N LEU A 64 -22.70 -2.94 7.71
CA LEU A 64 -21.29 -3.29 7.94
C LEU A 64 -20.32 -2.49 7.06
N VAL A 65 -20.79 -1.90 5.97
CA VAL A 65 -19.97 -1.04 5.08
C VAL A 65 -19.32 0.11 5.86
N ARG A 66 -20.01 0.64 6.87
CA ARG A 66 -19.50 1.75 7.69
C ARG A 66 -18.29 1.33 8.53
N ILE A 67 -18.34 0.13 9.09
CA ILE A 67 -17.23 -0.45 9.88
C ILE A 67 -16.06 -0.76 8.95
N GLY A 68 -16.32 -1.38 7.79
CA GLY A 68 -15.29 -1.67 6.80
C GLY A 68 -14.63 -0.41 6.21
N ALA A 69 -15.39 0.68 6.05
CA ALA A 69 -14.85 1.96 5.61
C ALA A 69 -13.89 2.57 6.65
N VAL A 70 -14.22 2.49 7.94
CA VAL A 70 -13.31 2.90 9.02
C VAL A 70 -12.05 2.03 9.01
N LEU A 71 -12.20 0.70 8.90
CA LEU A 71 -11.07 -0.21 8.83
C LEU A 71 -10.15 0.09 7.64
N THR A 72 -10.74 0.34 6.47
CA THR A 72 -10.03 0.72 5.24
C THR A 72 -9.27 2.04 5.44
N SER A 73 -9.88 3.03 6.11
CA SER A 73 -9.23 4.31 6.38
C SER A 73 -8.04 4.18 7.33
N VAL A 74 -8.14 3.35 8.37
CA VAL A 74 -7.03 3.05 9.29
C VAL A 74 -5.90 2.35 8.54
N ALA A 75 -6.22 1.34 7.73
CA ALA A 75 -5.22 0.65 6.92
C ALA A 75 -4.53 1.60 5.92
N ALA A 76 -5.29 2.52 5.30
CA ALA A 76 -4.75 3.54 4.40
C ALA A 76 -3.80 4.51 5.11
N LEU A 77 -4.12 4.92 6.35
CA LEU A 77 -3.24 5.76 7.17
C LEU A 77 -1.93 5.05 7.51
N CYS A 78 -1.97 3.74 7.82
CA CYS A 78 -0.76 2.95 7.99
C CYS A 78 0.09 2.93 6.71
N GLY A 79 -0.52 2.71 5.55
CA GLY A 79 0.15 2.78 4.25
C GLY A 79 0.79 4.16 3.98
N ALA A 80 0.09 5.23 4.33
CA ALA A 80 0.61 6.60 4.22
C ALA A 80 1.82 6.83 5.14
N GLY A 81 1.81 6.29 6.36
CA GLY A 81 2.96 6.34 7.28
C GLY A 81 4.20 5.67 6.70
N ILE A 82 4.04 4.49 6.08
CA ILE A 82 5.13 3.77 5.40
C ILE A 82 5.67 4.59 4.22
N ALA A 83 4.78 5.20 3.43
CA ALA A 83 5.15 6.04 2.29
C ALA A 83 5.94 7.29 2.73
N ILE A 84 5.50 7.96 3.80
CA ILE A 84 6.19 9.11 4.37
C ILE A 84 7.59 8.72 4.84
N ARG A 85 7.72 7.57 5.52
CA ARG A 85 9.02 7.04 5.92
C ARG A 85 9.91 6.78 4.71
N HIS A 86 9.36 6.21 3.63
CA HIS A 86 10.09 5.96 2.40
C HIS A 86 10.59 7.25 1.75
N LEU A 87 9.76 8.31 1.66
CA LEU A 87 10.21 9.61 1.19
C LEU A 87 11.30 10.20 2.08
N TRP A 88 11.16 10.06 3.40
CA TRP A 88 12.14 10.60 4.35
C TRP A 88 13.51 9.94 4.18
N VAL A 89 13.54 8.61 4.01
CA VAL A 89 14.79 7.87 3.73
C VAL A 89 15.36 8.28 2.38
N LYS A 90 14.52 8.46 1.35
CA LYS A 90 14.96 8.94 0.04
C LYS A 90 15.59 10.34 0.08
N ALA A 91 15.12 11.19 1.01
CA ALA A 91 15.67 12.52 1.23
C ALA A 91 16.96 12.52 2.08
N HIS A 92 17.24 11.45 2.83
CA HIS A 92 18.40 11.32 3.72
C HIS A 92 19.23 10.08 3.36
N PRO A 93 20.11 10.16 2.35
CA PRO A 93 20.84 8.99 1.83
C PRO A 93 21.83 8.37 2.82
N SER A 94 22.12 9.03 3.95
CA SER A 94 22.96 8.49 5.02
C SER A 94 22.25 7.44 5.90
N VAL A 95 20.92 7.32 5.78
CA VAL A 95 20.16 6.28 6.50
C VAL A 95 19.87 5.11 5.56
N SER A 96 20.32 3.90 5.95
CA SER A 96 19.98 2.68 5.22
C SER A 96 18.48 2.40 5.33
N CYS A 97 17.88 1.88 4.24
CA CYS A 97 16.48 1.47 4.15
C CYS A 97 16.11 0.26 5.04
N GLY A 98 17.01 -0.19 5.91
CA GLY A 98 16.93 -1.44 6.67
C GLY A 98 17.82 -2.51 6.02
N ILE A 99 18.19 -3.55 6.78
CA ILE A 99 18.98 -4.67 6.27
C ILE A 99 18.13 -5.40 5.24
N ASP A 100 18.50 -5.31 3.98
CA ASP A 100 18.00 -6.22 2.98
C ASP A 100 18.90 -7.47 2.94
N PRO A 101 18.30 -8.66 2.88
CA PRO A 101 19.04 -9.93 2.88
C PRO A 101 19.85 -10.14 1.60
N LEU A 102 19.62 -9.35 0.53
CA LEU A 102 20.29 -9.50 -0.74
C LEU A 102 21.64 -8.77 -0.78
N GLU A 103 21.73 -7.56 -0.21
CA GLU A 103 22.99 -6.81 -0.02
C GLU A 103 23.92 -7.56 0.94
N THR A 104 23.37 -8.26 1.94
CA THR A 104 24.18 -9.16 2.77
C THR A 104 24.75 -10.29 1.91
N SER A 105 23.90 -11.00 1.15
CA SER A 105 24.31 -12.13 0.29
C SER A 105 25.30 -11.80 -0.85
N LEU A 106 25.37 -10.53 -1.29
CA LEU A 106 26.27 -10.06 -2.36
C LEU A 106 27.62 -9.54 -1.85
N ASN A 107 27.69 -9.21 -0.56
CA ASN A 107 28.88 -8.65 0.08
C ASN A 107 29.52 -9.63 1.09
N GLU A 108 29.12 -10.91 1.05
CA GLU A 108 29.85 -12.03 1.66
C GLU A 108 30.89 -12.62 0.71
#